data_AF-A0A9Q0SJM1-F1
#
_entry.id   AF-A0A9Q0SJM1-F1
#
_cell.length_a   1.000
_cell.length_b   1.000
_cell.length_c   1.000
_cell.angle_alpha   90.00
_cell.angle_beta   90.00
_cell.angle_gamma   90.00
#
_symmetry.space_group_name_H-M   'P 1'
#
loop_
_entity.id
_entity.type
_entity.pdbx_description
1 polymer ?
#
loop_
_entity_poly.entity_id
_entity_poly.type
_entity_poly.pdbx_seq_one_letter_code
_entity_poly.pdbx_strand_id
1 'polypeptide(L)'
;MTRKHGKTFLYWFGVIPILAAADLDMIKNIFMNTGGGSFEKVRLSPQAKLLFGMGLNGLVGEEWALHRRIANQALMIERIK
;
A
#
# COMPACT_ATOMS: atom_id res chain seq x y z
N MET A 1 -3.73 11.85 17.01
CA MET A 1 -4.04 12.86 15.98
C MET A 1 -5.51 12.85 15.58
N THR A 2 -6.13 11.69 15.32
CA THR A 2 -7.57 11.59 15.00
C THR A 2 -8.50 12.18 16.06
N ARG A 3 -8.20 11.99 17.35
CA ARG A 3 -8.97 12.62 18.45
C ARG A 3 -8.97 14.16 18.42
N LYS A 4 -7.92 14.78 17.86
CA LYS A 4 -7.78 16.25 17.80
C LYS A 4 -8.19 16.85 16.45
N HIS A 5 -8.05 16.11 15.36
CA HIS A 5 -8.21 16.62 13.99
C HIS A 5 -9.31 15.93 13.19
N GLY A 6 -10.06 15.01 13.82
CA GLY A 6 -11.12 14.25 13.16
C GLY A 6 -10.60 12.99 12.47
N LYS A 7 -11.52 12.29 11.79
CA LYS A 7 -11.25 11.00 11.14
C LYS A 7 -10.37 11.13 9.88
N THR A 8 -10.40 12.27 9.21
CA THR A 8 -9.58 12.53 8.02
C THR A 8 -8.89 13.88 8.18
N PHE A 9 -7.57 13.92 8.03
CA PHE A 9 -6.78 15.14 8.19
C PHE A 9 -5.55 15.13 7.29
N LEU A 10 -5.08 16.31 6.92
CA LEU A 10 -3.86 16.50 6.14
C LEU A 10 -2.70 16.85 7.08
N TYR A 11 -1.53 16.26 6.84
CA TYR A 11 -0.30 16.63 7.52
C TYR A 11 0.87 16.62 6.53
N TRP A 12 2.00 17.19 6.93
CA TRP A 12 3.19 17.28 6.08
C TRP A 12 4.29 16.37 6.60
N PHE A 13 4.87 15.59 5.69
CA PHE A 13 6.12 14.88 5.89
C PHE A 13 7.21 15.56 5.06
N GLY A 14 7.96 16.47 5.70
CA GLY A 14 8.80 17.41 4.96
C GLY A 14 7.94 18.29 4.05
N VAL A 15 8.28 18.32 2.76
CA VAL A 15 7.50 19.06 1.73
C VAL A 15 6.34 18.26 1.14
N ILE A 16 6.15 17.01 1.58
CA ILE A 16 5.16 16.09 1.01
C ILE A 16 3.88 16.14 1.85
N PRO A 17 2.75 16.61 1.30
CA PRO A 17 1.46 16.54 1.98
C PRO A 17 0.95 15.08 1.98
N ILE A 18 0.51 14.59 3.13
CA ILE A 18 -0.05 13.26 3.32
C ILE A 18 -1.46 13.38 3.90
N LEU A 19 -2.43 12.79 3.21
CA LEU A 19 -3.80 12.65 3.68
C LEU A 19 -3.92 11.41 4.56
N ALA A 20 -4.15 11.60 5.85
CA ALA A 20 -4.50 10.52 6.76
C ALA A 20 -6.03 10.34 6.75
N ALA A 21 -6.49 9.13 6.44
CA ALA A 21 -7.90 8.76 6.48
C ALA A 21 -8.11 7.60 7.47
N ALA A 22 -9.07 7.76 8.37
CA ALA A 22 -9.53 6.74 9.33
C ALA A 22 -11.02 6.42 9.16
N ASP A 23 -11.66 6.96 8.12
CA ASP A 23 -13.02 6.62 7.73
C ASP A 23 -13.06 5.33 6.91
N LEU A 24 -13.86 4.36 7.32
CA LEU A 24 -13.85 3.01 6.73
C LEU A 24 -14.36 2.99 5.30
N ASP A 25 -15.38 3.79 4.98
CA ASP A 25 -15.98 3.83 3.65
C ASP A 25 -15.00 4.50 2.67
N MET A 26 -14.33 5.57 3.11
CA MET A 26 -13.25 6.19 2.36
C MET A 26 -12.08 5.22 2.11
N ILE A 27 -11.61 4.51 3.14
CA ILE A 27 -10.53 3.52 3.00
C ILE A 27 -10.95 2.43 2.00
N LYS A 28 -12.15 1.85 2.14
CA LYS A 28 -12.63 0.84 1.19
C LYS A 28 -12.66 1.37 -0.24
N ASN A 29 -13.18 2.57 -0.46
CA ASN A 29 -13.24 3.17 -1.78
C ASN A 29 -11.85 3.37 -2.40
N ILE A 30 -10.86 3.78 -1.61
CA ILE A 30 -9.46 3.93 -2.07
C ILE A 30 -8.86 2.57 -2.44
N PHE A 31 -9.03 1.55 -1.59
CA PHE A 31 -8.39 0.23 -1.79
C PHE A 31 -9.09 -0.66 -2.81
N MET A 32 -10.41 -0.51 -3.00
CA MET A 32 -11.21 -1.32 -3.93
C MET A 32 -11.29 -0.74 -5.34
N ASN A 33 -10.81 0.50 -5.54
CA ASN A 33 -10.70 1.10 -6.87
C ASN A 33 -9.45 0.58 -7.60
N THR A 34 -9.39 -0.75 -7.78
CA THR A 34 -8.27 -1.48 -8.40
C THR A 34 -8.30 -1.45 -9.93
N GLY A 35 -9.33 -0.86 -10.55
CA GLY A 35 -9.60 -0.97 -11.98
C GLY A 35 -9.02 0.11 -12.90
N GLY A 36 -8.37 1.17 -12.39
CA GLY A 36 -8.03 2.29 -13.28
C GLY A 36 -7.24 3.48 -12.71
N GLY A 37 -6.28 3.26 -11.81
CA GLY A 37 -5.16 4.20 -11.66
C GLY A 37 -5.38 5.49 -10.86
N SER A 38 -6.45 5.62 -10.09
CA SER A 38 -6.64 6.84 -9.25
C SER A 38 -5.68 6.90 -8.05
N PHE A 39 -5.18 5.76 -7.57
CA PHE A 39 -4.27 5.68 -6.43
C PHE A 39 -3.14 4.68 -6.70
N GLU A 40 -1.89 5.17 -6.68
CA GLU A 40 -0.69 4.32 -6.76
C GLU A 40 -0.16 4.00 -5.35
N LYS A 41 0.61 2.90 -5.25
CA LYS A 41 1.40 2.62 -4.04
C LYS A 41 2.44 3.73 -3.85
N VAL A 42 2.67 4.11 -2.61
CA VAL A 42 3.78 5.00 -2.25
C VAL A 42 5.10 4.35 -2.67
N ARG A 43 5.91 5.09 -3.44
CA ARG A 43 7.22 4.61 -3.88
C ARG A 43 8.17 4.48 -2.68
N LEU A 44 8.90 3.37 -2.63
CA LEU A 44 9.95 3.18 -1.63
C LEU A 44 11.05 4.24 -1.78
N SER A 45 11.51 4.79 -0.66
CA SER A 45 12.70 5.65 -0.64
C SER A 45 13.95 4.87 -1.05
N PRO A 46 15.02 5.52 -1.50
CA PRO A 46 16.27 4.82 -1.86
C PRO A 46 16.81 3.92 -0.75
N GLN A 47 16.71 4.36 0.51
CA GLN A 47 17.16 3.60 1.68
C GLN A 47 16.27 2.37 1.91
N ALA A 48 14.95 2.52 1.77
CA ALA A 48 14.01 1.41 1.89
C ALA A 48 14.22 0.39 0.75
N LYS A 49 14.51 0.86 -0.47
CA LYS A 49 14.85 -0.03 -1.60
C LYS A 49 16.13 -0.82 -1.33
N LEU A 50 17.14 -0.21 -0.73
CA LEU A 50 18.38 -0.91 -0.36
C LEU A 50 18.11 -2.00 0.68
N LEU A 51 17.28 -1.71 1.68
CA LEU A 51 16.99 -2.64 2.78
C LEU A 51 16.08 -3.81 2.35
N PHE A 52 15.05 -3.52 1.55
CA PHE A 52 14.01 -4.50 1.21
C PHE A 52 14.12 -5.06 -0.22
N GLY A 53 15.01 -4.51 -1.04
CA GLY A 53 15.09 -4.83 -2.47
C GLY A 53 13.82 -4.46 -3.24
N MET A 54 13.67 -5.05 -4.42
CA MET A 54 12.44 -4.97 -5.24
C MET A 54 11.65 -6.28 -5.14
N GLY A 55 11.03 -6.51 -3.97
CA GLY A 55 10.06 -7.59 -3.77
C GLY A 55 8.61 -7.13 -3.96
N LEU A 56 7.64 -7.88 -3.41
CA LEU A 56 6.21 -7.54 -3.47
C LEU A 56 5.85 -6.13 -2.98
N ASN A 57 6.67 -5.55 -2.09
CA ASN A 57 6.51 -4.19 -1.59
C ASN A 57 6.94 -3.12 -2.60
N GLY A 58 7.91 -3.41 -3.47
CA GLY A 58 8.46 -2.48 -4.44
C GLY A 58 7.89 -2.64 -5.86
N LEU A 59 7.47 -3.84 -6.24
CA LEU A 59 6.93 -4.12 -7.57
C LEU A 59 5.51 -3.55 -7.75
N VAL A 60 5.20 -3.17 -8.99
CA VAL A 60 3.89 -2.69 -9.44
C VAL A 60 3.48 -3.40 -10.75
N GLY A 61 2.24 -3.23 -11.19
CA GLY A 61 1.76 -3.74 -12.48
C GLY A 61 1.85 -5.27 -12.63
N GLU A 62 2.17 -5.73 -13.84
CA GLU A 62 2.21 -7.16 -14.18
C GLU A 62 3.30 -7.92 -13.42
N GLU A 63 4.48 -7.31 -13.21
CA GLU A 63 5.55 -7.94 -12.43
C GLU A 63 5.10 -8.22 -11.00
N TRP A 64 4.41 -7.26 -10.37
CA TRP A 64 3.81 -7.47 -9.06
C TRP A 64 2.76 -8.57 -9.08
N ALA A 65 1.87 -8.60 -10.09
CA ALA A 65 0.82 -9.60 -10.20
C ALA A 65 1.40 -11.01 -10.31
N LEU A 66 2.46 -11.19 -11.12
CA LEU A 66 3.17 -12.46 -11.26
C LEU A 66 3.80 -12.90 -9.94
N HIS A 67 4.58 -12.02 -9.31
CA HIS A 67 5.26 -12.34 -8.05
C HIS A 67 4.23 -12.65 -6.94
N ARG A 68 3.12 -11.91 -6.90
CA ARG A 68 2.04 -12.12 -5.92
C ARG A 68 1.39 -13.49 -6.11
N ARG A 69 1.14 -13.91 -7.35
CA ARG A 69 0.58 -15.23 -7.66
C ARG A 69 1.50 -16.34 -7.16
N ILE A 70 2.80 -16.27 -7.44
CA ILE A 70 3.78 -17.27 -6.99
C ILE A 70 3.85 -17.33 -5.46
N ALA A 71 3.96 -16.17 -4.80
CA ALA A 71 4.04 -16.11 -3.35
C ALA A 71 2.77 -16.66 -2.67
N ASN A 72 1.59 -16.38 -3.22
CA ASN A 72 0.33 -16.89 -2.69
C ASN A 72 0.23 -18.42 -2.76
N GLN A 73 0.83 -19.07 -3.75
CA GLN A 73 0.87 -20.54 -3.83
C GLN A 73 1.67 -21.18 -2.68
N ALA A 74 2.69 -20.49 -2.17
CA ALA A 74 3.44 -20.95 -1.00
C ALA A 74 2.63 -20.81 0.31
N LEU A 75 1.68 -19.87 0.35
CA LEU A 75 0.84 -19.53 1.51
C LEU A 75 -0.58 -20.12 1.41
N MET A 76 -0.78 -21.18 0.62
CA MET A 76 -2.05 -21.89 0.65
C MET A 76 -2.25 -22.57 2.00
N ILE A 77 -3.49 -22.57 2.51
CA ILE A 77 -3.85 -23.09 3.84
C ILE A 77 -3.36 -24.53 4.05
N GLU A 78 -3.34 -25.36 2.99
CA GLU A 78 -2.81 -26.73 3.04
C GLU A 78 -1.31 -26.80 3.39
N ARG A 79 -0.57 -25.71 3.17
CA ARG A 79 0.87 -25.57 3.42
C ARG A 79 1.19 -24.75 4.68
N ILE A 80 0.19 -24.14 5.32
CA ILE A 80 0.35 -23.38 6.56
C ILE A 80 -0.10 -24.29 7.70
N LYS A 81 0.85 -24.79 8.49
CA LYS A 81 0.60 -25.59 9.70
C LYS A 81 0.72 -24.73 10.95
#